data_AF-A0A3S1GUB4-F1
#
_entry.id   AF-A0A3S1GUB4-F1
#
_cell.length_a   1.000
_cell.length_b   1.000
_cell.length_c   1.000
_cell.angle_alpha   90.00
_cell.angle_beta   90.00
_cell.angle_gamma   90.00
#
_symmetry.space_group_name_H-M   'P 1'
#
loop_
_entity.id
_entity.type
_entity.pdbx_description
1 polymer ?
#
loop_
_entity_poly.entity_id
_entity_poly.type
_entity_poly.pdbx_seq_one_letter_code
_entity_poly.pdbx_strand_id
1 'polypeptide(L)'
;MKIAIDGRNLRSPTDGIGRFVHNAIKALAAQGADVVVYAPDVVSESYDIPPGVSVQSAGFTGPLARIFWGQSVLPSLARRNRVEVLWGPSHRLPFVLDSRIARVVTIHDLVWRHAARTMRTRTLMG
;
A
#
# COMPACT_ATOMS: atom_id res chain seq x y z
N MET A 1 -16.57 -6.07 5.12
CA MET A 1 -15.62 -4.96 5.38
C MET A 1 -14.74 -4.80 4.17
N LYS A 2 -14.70 -3.61 3.57
CA LYS A 2 -13.88 -3.29 2.40
C LYS A 2 -12.56 -2.64 2.79
N ILE A 3 -11.46 -3.32 2.52
CA ILE A 3 -10.11 -2.94 2.93
C ILE A 3 -9.28 -2.60 1.70
N ALA A 4 -8.89 -1.33 1.59
CA ALA A 4 -7.91 -0.88 0.63
C ALA A 4 -6.50 -1.08 1.17
N ILE A 5 -5.63 -1.68 0.36
CA ILE A 5 -4.22 -1.91 0.69
C ILE A 5 -3.37 -1.15 -0.30
N ASP A 6 -2.45 -0.34 0.22
CA ASP A 6 -1.44 0.33 -0.58
C ASP A 6 -0.36 -0.67 -1.03
N GLY A 7 -0.42 -1.04 -2.31
CA GLY A 7 0.42 -2.02 -2.98
C GLY A 7 1.79 -1.51 -3.40
N ARG A 8 2.26 -0.34 -2.93
CA ARG A 8 3.58 0.21 -3.31
C ARG A 8 4.77 -0.73 -3.09
N ASN A 9 4.68 -1.63 -2.11
CA ASN A 9 5.71 -2.62 -1.78
C ASN A 9 5.58 -3.94 -2.57
N LEU A 10 4.54 -4.10 -3.41
CA LEU A 10 4.30 -5.34 -4.16
C LEU A 10 4.94 -5.35 -5.56
N ARG A 11 5.85 -4.40 -5.84
CA ARG A 11 6.55 -4.31 -7.13
C ARG A 11 7.62 -5.38 -7.32
N SER A 12 8.21 -5.89 -6.24
CA SER A 12 9.27 -6.91 -6.29
C SER A 12 9.15 -7.85 -5.09
N PRO A 13 9.44 -9.17 -5.26
CA PRO A 13 9.46 -10.14 -4.16
C PRO A 13 10.71 -10.05 -3.27
N THR A 14 11.60 -9.11 -3.55
CA THR A 14 12.93 -9.08 -2.92
C THR A 14 12.88 -8.59 -1.47
N ASP A 15 11.90 -7.78 -1.08
CA ASP A 15 11.84 -7.19 0.26
C ASP A 15 10.94 -7.98 1.24
N GLY A 16 11.17 -7.78 2.54
CA GLY A 16 10.40 -8.43 3.61
C GLY A 16 8.98 -7.86 3.75
N ILE A 17 8.81 -6.58 3.42
CA ILE A 17 7.52 -5.89 3.52
C ILE A 17 6.53 -6.45 2.50
N GLY A 18 6.93 -6.62 1.24
CA GLY A 18 6.09 -7.18 0.19
C GLY A 18 5.63 -8.60 0.50
N ARG A 19 6.52 -9.46 1.03
CA ARG A 19 6.14 -10.80 1.54
C ARG A 19 5.13 -10.74 2.69
N PHE A 20 5.33 -9.82 3.63
CA PHE A 20 4.39 -9.62 4.73
C PHE A 20 3.02 -9.16 4.21
N VAL A 21 2.98 -8.17 3.31
CA VAL A 21 1.75 -7.65 2.69
C VAL A 21 1.02 -8.74 1.91
N HIS A 22 1.76 -9.53 1.13
CA HIS A 22 1.20 -10.65 0.38
C HIS A 22 0.51 -11.67 1.28
N ASN A 23 1.18 -12.11 2.36
CA ASN A 23 0.59 -13.05 3.31
C ASN A 23 -0.62 -12.44 4.05
N ALA A 24 -0.58 -11.15 4.37
CA ALA A 24 -1.70 -10.47 4.99
C ALA A 24 -2.91 -10.34 4.04
N ILE A 25 -2.69 -10.07 2.74
CA ILE A 25 -3.74 -10.11 1.71
C ILE A 25 -4.42 -11.48 1.70
N LYS A 26 -3.62 -12.56 1.69
CA LYS A 26 -4.14 -13.94 1.71
C LYS A 26 -4.97 -14.21 2.96
N ALA A 27 -4.46 -13.82 4.13
CA ALA A 27 -5.16 -13.99 5.40
C ALA A 27 -6.48 -13.20 5.46
N LEU A 28 -6.48 -11.93 5.04
CA LEU A 28 -7.68 -11.09 5.03
C LEU A 28 -8.74 -11.63 4.06
N ALA A 29 -8.34 -12.05 2.87
CA ALA A 29 -9.24 -12.67 1.91
C ALA A 29 -9.84 -13.98 2.46
N ALA A 30 -9.03 -14.82 3.11
CA ALA A 30 -9.49 -16.07 3.73
C ALA A 30 -10.47 -15.84 4.90
N GLN A 31 -10.42 -14.67 5.56
CA GLN A 31 -11.38 -14.25 6.58
C GLN A 31 -12.65 -13.61 5.99
N GLY A 32 -12.79 -13.55 4.67
CA GLY A 32 -13.97 -13.00 3.99
C GLY A 32 -13.99 -11.47 3.89
N ALA A 33 -12.85 -10.79 4.05
CA ALA A 33 -12.76 -9.36 3.78
C ALA A 33 -12.83 -9.07 2.27
N ASP A 34 -13.48 -7.97 1.89
CA ASP A 34 -13.44 -7.44 0.51
C ASP A 34 -12.13 -6.65 0.36
N VAL A 35 -11.11 -7.29 -0.20
CA VAL A 35 -9.76 -6.72 -0.30
C VAL A 35 -9.54 -6.12 -1.69
N VAL A 36 -9.12 -4.86 -1.70
CA VAL A 36 -8.65 -4.16 -2.90
C VAL A 36 -7.23 -3.67 -2.71
N VAL A 37 -6.36 -4.03 -3.65
CA VAL A 37 -4.96 -3.57 -3.70
C VAL A 37 -4.86 -2.45 -4.72
N TYR A 38 -4.47 -1.27 -4.26
CA TYR A 38 -4.14 -0.14 -5.13
C TYR A 38 -2.63 -0.07 -5.31
N ALA A 39 -2.14 -0.16 -6.54
CA ALA A 39 -0.73 -0.05 -6.84
C ALA A 39 -0.48 1.12 -7.80
N PRO A 40 0.56 1.95 -7.60
CA PRO A 40 0.89 2.98 -8.57
C PRO A 40 1.38 2.39 -9.89
N ASP A 41 1.98 1.19 -9.86
CA ASP A 41 2.61 0.49 -10.97
C ASP A 41 2.28 -1.01 -10.87
N VAL A 42 2.80 -1.83 -11.78
CA VAL A 42 2.58 -3.27 -11.79
C VAL A 42 2.92 -3.94 -10.45
N VAL A 43 2.03 -4.84 -10.03
CA VAL A 43 2.30 -5.82 -8.96
C VAL A 43 3.09 -6.96 -9.59
N SER A 44 4.10 -7.46 -8.88
CA SER A 44 4.93 -8.55 -9.39
C SER A 44 4.13 -9.84 -9.54
N GLU A 45 4.30 -10.52 -10.68
CA GLU A 45 3.68 -11.82 -10.97
C GLU A 45 4.12 -12.93 -10.00
N SER A 46 5.21 -12.73 -9.25
CA SER A 46 5.63 -13.66 -8.20
C SER A 46 4.66 -13.73 -7.01
N TYR A 47 3.77 -12.74 -6.86
CA TYR A 47 2.78 -12.71 -5.80
C TYR A 47 1.49 -13.40 -6.27
N ASP A 48 1.18 -14.54 -5.67
CA ASP A 48 -0.07 -15.27 -5.84
C ASP A 48 -1.23 -14.53 -5.16
N ILE A 49 -1.97 -13.73 -5.91
CA ILE A 49 -3.11 -12.97 -5.40
C ILE A 49 -4.37 -13.88 -5.40
N PRO A 50 -5.02 -14.10 -4.25
CA PRO A 50 -6.20 -14.96 -4.17
C PRO A 50 -7.35 -14.51 -5.08
N PRO A 51 -8.17 -15.46 -5.57
CA PRO A 51 -9.44 -15.14 -6.21
C PRO A 51 -10.30 -14.24 -5.31
N GLY A 52 -10.95 -13.23 -5.90
CA GLY A 52 -11.78 -12.27 -5.16
C GLY A 52 -11.04 -11.04 -4.65
N VAL A 53 -9.70 -11.02 -4.65
CA VAL A 53 -8.93 -9.80 -4.39
C VAL A 53 -8.84 -8.96 -5.66
N SER A 54 -9.31 -7.72 -5.61
CA SER A 54 -9.19 -6.79 -6.74
C SER A 54 -7.82 -6.10 -6.72
N VAL A 55 -7.10 -6.09 -7.85
CA VAL A 55 -5.85 -5.35 -8.00
C VAL A 55 -6.05 -4.26 -9.04
N GLN A 56 -5.75 -3.01 -8.67
CA GLN A 56 -5.84 -1.85 -9.56
C GLN A 56 -4.48 -1.15 -9.64
N SER A 57 -3.87 -1.21 -10.82
CA SER A 57 -2.57 -0.60 -11.11
C SER A 57 -2.75 0.64 -11.97
N ALA A 58 -1.97 1.69 -11.73
CA ALA A 58 -2.21 3.00 -12.33
C ALA A 58 -1.11 3.53 -13.28
N GLY A 59 -0.07 2.75 -13.60
CA GLY A 59 0.98 3.12 -14.56
C GLY A 59 1.86 4.32 -14.16
N PHE A 60 1.80 4.78 -12.91
CA PHE A 60 2.61 5.86 -12.34
C PHE A 60 4.04 5.36 -12.06
N THR A 61 4.87 5.42 -13.10
CA THR A 61 6.28 5.03 -13.04
C THR A 61 7.16 6.22 -12.59
N GLY A 62 8.11 5.94 -11.70
CA GLY A 62 9.08 6.93 -11.21
C GLY A 62 8.76 7.55 -9.83
N PRO A 63 9.75 8.15 -9.14
CA PRO A 63 9.60 8.57 -7.74
C PRO A 63 8.54 9.65 -7.52
N LEU A 64 8.58 10.74 -8.30
CA LEU A 64 7.64 11.85 -8.17
C LEU A 64 6.21 11.45 -8.51
N ALA A 65 6.03 10.64 -9.58
CA ALA A 65 4.74 10.11 -9.97
C ALA A 65 4.13 9.23 -8.87
N ARG A 66 4.94 8.41 -8.19
CA ARG A 66 4.50 7.57 -7.06
C ARG A 66 4.12 8.39 -5.83
N ILE A 67 4.85 9.48 -5.55
CA ILE A 67 4.49 10.42 -4.48
C ILE A 67 3.13 11.07 -4.80
N PHE A 68 2.98 11.63 -6.00
CA PHE A 68 1.72 12.22 -6.45
C PHE A 68 0.57 11.21 -6.38
N TRP A 69 0.79 9.99 -6.87
CA TRP A 69 -0.20 8.92 -6.83
C TRP A 69 -0.63 8.62 -5.40
N GLY A 70 0.31 8.47 -4.47
CA GLY A 70 0.03 8.17 -3.07
C GLY A 70 -0.72 9.29 -2.35
N GLN A 71 -0.48 10.56 -2.72
CA GLN A 71 -1.12 11.71 -2.08
C GLN A 71 -2.44 12.12 -2.73
N SER A 72 -2.66 11.82 -4.01
CA SER A 72 -3.83 12.31 -4.77
C SER A 72 -4.71 11.18 -5.28
N VAL A 73 -4.13 10.20 -5.96
CA VAL A 73 -4.88 9.14 -6.65
C VAL A 73 -5.38 8.10 -5.66
N LEU A 74 -4.53 7.61 -4.77
CA LEU A 74 -4.87 6.63 -3.74
C LEU A 74 -6.06 7.08 -2.85
N PRO A 75 -6.04 8.27 -2.21
CA PRO A 75 -7.19 8.70 -1.40
C PRO A 75 -8.44 8.96 -2.23
N SER A 76 -8.31 9.40 -3.49
CA SER A 76 -9.44 9.57 -4.40
C SER A 76 -10.09 8.23 -4.76
N LEU A 77 -9.30 7.21 -5.09
CA LEU A 77 -9.79 5.84 -5.36
C LEU A 77 -10.45 5.24 -4.13
N ALA A 78 -9.81 5.36 -2.96
CA ALA A 78 -10.37 4.89 -1.69
C ALA A 78 -11.76 5.48 -1.43
N ARG A 79 -11.90 6.80 -1.59
CA ARG A 79 -13.18 7.51 -1.42
C ARG A 79 -14.23 7.07 -2.47
N ARG A 80 -13.86 7.05 -3.75
CA ARG A 80 -14.78 6.67 -4.85
C ARG A 80 -15.30 5.24 -4.69
N ASN A 81 -14.44 4.34 -4.24
CA ASN A 81 -14.76 2.92 -4.07
C ASN A 81 -15.38 2.60 -2.72
N ARG A 82 -15.68 3.63 -1.91
CA ARG A 82 -16.31 3.55 -0.58
C ARG A 82 -15.62 2.52 0.33
N VAL A 83 -14.29 2.55 0.35
CA VAL A 83 -13.53 1.65 1.21
C VAL A 83 -13.72 2.06 2.67
N GLU A 84 -13.77 1.09 3.56
CA GLU A 84 -13.99 1.32 4.99
C GLU A 84 -12.65 1.51 5.72
N VAL A 85 -11.61 0.82 5.25
CA VAL A 85 -10.26 0.88 5.82
C VAL A 85 -9.26 1.15 4.70
N LEU A 86 -8.32 2.08 4.91
CA LEU A 86 -7.11 2.21 4.10
C LEU A 86 -5.90 1.78 4.95
N TRP A 87 -5.22 0.75 4.48
CA TRP A 87 -4.02 0.21 5.09
C TRP A 87 -2.77 0.57 4.30
N GLY A 88 -1.87 1.33 4.95
CA GLY A 88 -0.53 1.63 4.50
C GLY A 88 0.51 0.67 5.11
N PRO A 89 1.04 -0.30 4.37
CA PRO A 89 1.90 -1.33 4.95
C PRO A 89 3.35 -0.91 5.16
N SER A 90 3.75 0.28 4.71
CA SER A 90 5.10 0.82 4.95
C SER A 90 5.04 2.28 5.37
N HIS A 91 4.88 2.52 6.68
CA HIS A 91 5.00 3.81 7.38
C HIS A 91 4.37 5.06 6.72
N ARG A 92 3.41 4.88 5.82
CA ARG A 92 2.89 5.93 4.95
C ARG A 92 1.39 5.81 4.83
N LEU A 93 0.74 6.95 4.92
CA LEU A 93 -0.64 7.17 4.52
C LEU A 93 -0.71 8.50 3.75
N PRO A 94 -1.75 8.72 2.96
CA PRO A 94 -2.03 10.05 2.41
C PRO A 94 -2.20 11.06 3.55
N PHE A 95 -1.70 12.27 3.39
CA PHE A 95 -1.87 13.33 4.40
C PHE A 95 -3.34 13.71 4.60
N VAL A 96 -4.12 13.63 3.52
CA VAL A 96 -5.56 13.87 3.53
C VAL A 96 -6.27 12.61 3.07
N LEU A 97 -7.19 12.15 3.91
CA LEU A 97 -8.08 11.02 3.62
C LEU A 97 -9.47 11.37 4.16
N ASP A 98 -10.52 10.86 3.53
CA ASP A 98 -11.91 11.04 4.00
C ASP A 98 -12.02 10.63 5.49
N SER A 99 -12.71 11.43 6.29
CA SER A 99 -12.87 11.20 7.74
C SER A 99 -13.59 9.89 8.06
N ARG A 100 -14.39 9.37 7.11
CA ARG A 100 -15.12 8.10 7.24
C ARG A 100 -14.24 6.86 7.03
N ILE A 101 -13.05 7.02 6.46
CA ILE A 101 -12.16 5.89 6.17
C ILE A 101 -11.23 5.68 7.36
N ALA A 102 -11.27 4.49 7.95
CA ALA A 102 -10.34 4.10 9.00
C ALA A 102 -8.91 4.02 8.44
N ARG A 103 -7.95 4.54 9.21
CA ARG A 103 -6.54 4.65 8.81
C ARG A 103 -5.74 3.60 9.56
N VAL A 104 -5.08 2.71 8.85
CA VAL A 104 -4.17 1.71 9.44
C VAL A 104 -2.80 1.90 8.81
N VAL A 105 -1.77 1.96 9.64
CA VAL A 105 -0.38 2.02 9.17
C VAL A 105 0.45 0.98 9.89
N THR A 106 1.26 0.22 9.14
CA THR A 106 2.25 -0.68 9.72
C THR A 106 3.60 0.00 9.74
N ILE A 107 4.25 -0.01 10.91
CA ILE A 107 5.60 0.48 11.13
C ILE A 107 6.48 -0.72 11.44
N HIS A 108 7.39 -1.06 10.52
CA HIS A 108 8.30 -2.20 10.68
C HIS A 108 9.54 -1.87 11.53
N ASP A 109 9.97 -0.60 11.48
CA ASP A 109 11.09 -0.08 12.24
C ASP A 109 10.96 1.45 12.39
N LEU A 110 11.86 2.04 13.17
CA LEU A 110 11.96 3.47 13.38
C LEU A 110 13.31 4.03 12.89
N VAL A 111 13.97 3.35 11.94
CA VAL A 111 15.29 3.77 11.44
C VAL A 111 15.22 5.15 10.81
N TRP A 112 14.13 5.44 10.09
CA TRP A 112 13.84 6.75 9.51
C TRP A 112 13.72 7.87 10.56
N ARG A 113 13.44 7.55 11.82
CA ARG A 113 13.33 8.50 12.93
C ARG A 113 14.62 8.62 13.73
N HIS A 114 15.27 7.50 14.05
CA HIS A 114 16.41 7.48 14.99
C HIS A 114 17.78 7.40 14.31
N ALA A 115 17.83 6.96 13.05
CA ALA A 115 19.08 6.76 12.32
C ALA A 115 18.95 7.20 10.85
N ALA A 116 18.17 8.25 10.57
CA ALA A 116 17.87 8.73 9.21
C ALA A 116 19.12 8.93 8.33
N ARG A 117 20.25 9.31 8.93
CA ARG A 117 21.55 9.50 8.25
C ARG A 117 22.10 8.23 7.56
N THR A 118 21.62 7.04 7.94
CA THR A 118 22.04 5.76 7.34
C THR A 118 21.17 5.36 6.15
N MET A 119 20.06 6.08 5.90
CA MET A 119 19.11 5.76 4.84
C MET A 119 19.45 6.49 3.54
N ARG A 120 19.21 5.84 2.41
CA ARG A 120 19.21 6.49 1.10
C ARG A 120 17.99 7.42 1.01
N THR A 121 18.13 8.57 0.33
CA THR A 121 17.03 9.54 0.13
C THR A 121 15.78 8.89 -0.44
N ARG A 122 15.93 7.93 -1.35
CA ARG A 122 14.81 7.14 -1.90
C ARG A 122 14.07 6.31 -0.85
N THR A 123 14.76 5.75 0.14
CA THR A 123 14.12 4.95 1.20
C THR A 123 13.43 5.86 2.23
N LEU A 124 14.00 7.05 2.45
CA LEU A 124 13.44 8.09 3.32
C LEU A 124 12.16 8.70 2.73
N MET A 125 12.16 9.06 1.45
CA MET A 125 11.02 9.67 0.75
C MET A 125 10.00 8.64 0.26
N GLY A 126 10.48 7.45 -0.11
CA GLY A 126 9.69 6.32 -0.56
C GLY A 126 9.59 6.06 -2.04
#